data_AF-A0A369N680-F1
#
_entry.id   AF-A0A369N680-F1
#
_cell.length_a   1.000
_cell.length_b   1.000
_cell.length_c   1.000
_cell.angle_alpha   90.00
_cell.angle_beta   90.00
_cell.angle_gamma   90.00
#
_symmetry.space_group_name_H-M   'P 1'
#
loop_
_entity.id
_entity.type
_entity.pdbx_description
1 polymer ?
#
loop_
_entity_poly.entity_id
_entity_poly.type
_entity_poly.pdbx_seq_one_letter_code
_entity_poly.pdbx_strand_id
1 'polypeptide(L)'
;MKIVTDSSVMFSVEEGARRGMAVLPLVVTIDGQSWLEYEDVSAEEFLAKVRAGALPQSASPPPALTLKAYDTDEEVIHLAMADGLSGAYEVACGLVKQARRPDRVHVVNTRTLCVPHRVLACTAVRLAEQGADARAVLETLHAQIATAHSYLIPEDFDYLRRGGRLTPLAATFAHLVKAFPVMKQTDDGTRLEKMKVARSFAKAVNAIADDLEARGVGDGFFLGVSHADNRVQADEASGMLSERFPGCRHGVFDLGPAFITQGGPGCLAIQAVDLGAYPDLDLD
;
A
#
# COMPACT_ATOMS: atom_id res chain seq x y z
N MET A 1 1.67 9.13 22.34
CA MET A 1 2.52 8.71 21.20
C MET A 1 1.67 8.95 19.97
N LYS A 2 2.21 9.62 18.97
CA LYS A 2 1.49 9.97 17.76
C LYS A 2 1.88 9.04 16.63
N ILE A 3 0.88 8.39 16.03
CA ILE A 3 1.08 7.58 14.84
C ILE A 3 0.87 8.47 13.62
N VAL A 4 1.85 8.47 12.71
CA VAL A 4 1.81 9.18 11.43
C VAL A 4 1.98 8.15 10.32
N THR A 5 1.24 8.28 9.24
CA THR A 5 1.40 7.45 8.05
C THR A 5 1.10 8.26 6.80
N ASP A 6 1.31 7.69 5.62
CA ASP A 6 0.89 8.29 4.34
C ASP A 6 -0.39 7.61 3.82
N SER A 7 -1.08 8.24 2.87
CA SER A 7 -2.37 7.77 2.33
C SER A 7 -2.30 6.42 1.59
N SER A 8 -1.11 5.82 1.47
CA SER A 8 -0.97 4.47 0.93
C SER A 8 -1.63 3.40 1.83
N VAL A 9 -2.01 3.74 3.07
CA VAL A 9 -2.91 2.92 3.92
C VAL A 9 -4.37 2.91 3.43
N MET A 10 -4.68 3.68 2.39
CA MET A 10 -6.01 3.83 1.80
C MET A 10 -7.04 4.42 2.78
N PHE A 11 -6.61 5.41 3.56
CA PHE A 11 -7.50 6.24 4.38
C PHE A 11 -7.29 7.71 4.00
N SER A 12 -8.37 8.49 4.04
CA SER A 12 -8.33 9.96 4.05
C SER A 12 -7.74 10.50 5.36
N VAL A 13 -7.48 11.81 5.38
CA VAL A 13 -7.06 12.52 6.59
C VAL A 13 -8.11 12.38 7.70
N GLU A 14 -9.39 12.51 7.35
CA GLU A 14 -10.49 12.42 8.30
C GLU A 14 -10.63 11.01 8.89
N GLU A 15 -10.58 9.97 8.05
CA GLU A 15 -10.66 8.57 8.51
C GLU A 15 -9.48 8.21 9.40
N GLY A 16 -8.26 8.62 9.02
CA GLY A 16 -7.07 8.43 9.86
C GLY A 16 -7.24 9.05 11.24
N ALA A 17 -7.75 10.29 11.31
CA ALA A 17 -7.96 10.99 12.57
C ALA A 17 -8.98 10.26 13.47
N ARG A 18 -10.08 9.73 12.90
CA ARG A 18 -11.05 8.91 13.64
C ARG A 18 -10.45 7.62 14.20
N ARG A 19 -9.37 7.12 13.58
CA ARG A 19 -8.61 5.93 14.00
C ARG A 19 -7.38 6.26 14.84
N GLY A 20 -7.21 7.49 15.32
CA GLY A 20 -6.07 7.84 16.19
C GLY A 20 -4.71 7.94 15.47
N MET A 21 -4.68 8.13 14.15
CA MET A 21 -3.46 8.35 13.37
C MET A 21 -3.55 9.63 12.53
N ALA A 22 -2.41 10.23 12.21
CA ALA A 22 -2.33 11.31 11.23
C ALA A 22 -1.94 10.74 9.87
N VAL A 23 -2.83 10.82 8.89
CA VAL A 23 -2.54 10.43 7.51
C VAL A 23 -2.02 11.65 6.73
N LEU A 24 -0.92 11.46 6.01
CA LEU A 24 -0.32 12.42 5.11
C LEU A 24 -0.71 12.08 3.66
N PRO A 25 -1.54 12.87 2.99
CA PRO A 25 -1.98 12.55 1.63
C PRO A 25 -0.82 12.59 0.65
N LEU A 26 -0.70 11.55 -0.17
CA LEU A 26 0.13 11.54 -1.36
C LEU A 26 -0.39 12.56 -2.37
N VAL A 27 0.48 12.99 -3.29
CA VAL A 27 0.12 13.94 -4.34
C VAL A 27 -0.05 13.20 -5.64
N VAL A 28 -1.09 13.53 -6.39
CA VAL A 28 -1.28 13.10 -7.78
C VAL A 28 -1.34 14.30 -8.71
N THR A 29 -0.79 14.15 -9.90
CA THR A 29 -0.66 15.24 -10.89
C THR A 29 -1.09 14.75 -12.26
N ILE A 30 -1.90 15.54 -12.95
CA ILE A 30 -2.28 15.37 -14.37
C ILE A 30 -2.16 16.74 -15.03
N ASP A 31 -1.47 16.81 -16.18
CA ASP A 31 -1.33 18.02 -17.00
C ASP A 31 -0.90 19.28 -16.21
N GLY A 32 -0.01 19.09 -15.23
CA GLY A 32 0.53 20.15 -14.38
C GLY A 32 -0.37 20.59 -13.22
N GLN A 33 -1.61 20.10 -13.14
CA GLN A 33 -2.48 20.29 -11.99
C GLN A 33 -2.24 19.18 -10.97
N SER A 34 -2.08 19.55 -9.70
CA SER A 34 -1.80 18.62 -8.60
C SER A 34 -2.91 18.64 -7.55
N TRP A 35 -3.16 17.49 -6.94
CA TRP A 35 -4.19 17.26 -5.93
C TRP A 35 -3.62 16.41 -4.79
N LEU A 36 -4.07 16.68 -3.56
CA LEU A 36 -3.91 15.77 -2.44
C LEU A 36 -4.90 14.61 -2.58
N GLU A 37 -4.38 13.39 -2.57
CA GLU A 37 -5.17 12.17 -2.66
C GLU A 37 -6.23 12.10 -1.55
N TYR A 38 -7.47 11.70 -1.91
CA TYR A 38 -8.66 11.63 -1.04
C TYR A 38 -9.21 12.97 -0.53
N GLU A 39 -8.44 14.07 -0.64
CA GLU A 39 -8.84 15.38 -0.12
C GLU A 39 -9.31 16.31 -1.25
N ASP A 40 -8.49 16.47 -2.30
CA ASP A 40 -8.80 17.40 -3.39
C ASP A 40 -9.39 16.68 -4.63
N VAL A 41 -9.27 15.35 -4.70
CA VAL A 41 -9.76 14.53 -5.81
C VAL A 41 -10.18 13.14 -5.35
N SER A 42 -11.36 12.71 -5.78
CA SER A 42 -11.82 11.34 -5.55
C SER A 42 -11.16 10.34 -6.51
N ALA A 43 -11.17 9.05 -6.13
CA ALA A 43 -10.71 7.99 -7.02
C ALA A 43 -11.49 7.95 -8.34
N GLU A 44 -12.82 8.15 -8.29
CA GLU A 44 -13.71 8.16 -9.46
C GLU A 44 -13.35 9.29 -10.45
N GLU A 45 -13.23 10.52 -9.94
CA GLU A 45 -12.91 11.68 -10.78
C GLU A 45 -11.51 11.55 -11.40
N PHE A 46 -10.54 11.08 -10.62
CA PHE A 46 -9.17 10.87 -11.11
C PHE A 46 -9.15 9.80 -12.20
N LEU A 47 -9.82 8.68 -11.94
CA LEU A 47 -9.90 7.55 -12.87
C LEU A 47 -10.56 7.94 -14.20
N ALA A 48 -11.61 8.76 -14.17
CA ALA A 48 -12.25 9.27 -15.37
C ALA A 48 -11.25 10.05 -16.27
N LYS A 49 -10.34 10.83 -15.67
CA LYS A 49 -9.28 11.53 -16.42
C LYS A 49 -8.28 10.56 -17.03
N VAL A 50 -7.84 9.56 -16.26
CA VAL A 50 -6.88 8.54 -16.75
C VAL A 50 -7.48 7.73 -17.90
N ARG A 51 -8.74 7.32 -17.80
CA ARG A 51 -9.48 6.63 -18.89
C ARG A 51 -9.66 7.51 -20.13
N ALA A 52 -9.72 8.82 -19.97
CA ALA A 52 -9.73 9.77 -21.09
C ALA A 52 -8.35 9.94 -21.77
N GLY A 53 -7.31 9.23 -21.31
CA GLY A 53 -5.97 9.23 -21.88
C GLY A 53 -4.98 10.14 -21.16
N ALA A 54 -5.35 10.72 -20.01
CA ALA A 54 -4.42 11.50 -19.21
C ALA A 54 -3.26 10.64 -18.69
N LEU A 55 -2.09 11.25 -18.56
CA LEU A 55 -0.88 10.60 -18.11
C LEU A 55 -0.54 11.05 -16.69
N PRO A 56 -1.04 10.36 -15.66
CA PRO A 56 -0.83 10.79 -14.28
C PRO A 56 0.61 10.59 -13.82
N GLN A 57 0.98 11.35 -12.79
CA GLN A 57 2.18 11.19 -11.99
C GLN A 57 1.79 11.22 -10.50
N SER A 58 2.61 10.63 -9.64
CA SER A 58 2.43 10.69 -8.19
C SER A 58 3.71 11.13 -7.50
N ALA A 59 3.56 11.70 -6.31
CA ALA A 59 4.66 12.15 -5.47
C ALA A 59 4.37 11.91 -3.97
N SER A 60 5.43 11.89 -3.18
CA SER A 60 5.39 11.81 -1.72
C SER A 60 4.56 12.95 -1.11
N PRO A 61 4.13 12.82 0.16
CA PRO A 61 3.35 13.88 0.79
C PRO A 61 4.10 15.23 0.83
N PRO A 62 3.38 16.37 0.78
CA PRO A 62 4.02 17.69 0.85
C PRO A 62 4.86 17.85 2.14
N PRO A 63 6.12 18.31 2.05
CA PRO A 63 7.00 18.45 3.21
C PRO A 63 6.42 19.27 4.38
N ALA A 64 5.63 20.30 4.06
CA ALA A 64 4.99 21.14 5.07
C ALA A 64 3.96 20.36 5.92
N LEU A 65 3.24 19.39 5.34
CA LEU A 65 2.30 18.55 6.09
C LEU A 65 3.05 17.60 7.02
N THR A 66 4.14 17.00 6.55
CA THR A 66 5.01 16.14 7.36
C THR A 66 5.62 16.91 8.54
N LEU A 67 6.18 18.11 8.31
CA LEU A 67 6.73 18.93 9.39
C LEU A 67 5.67 19.37 10.40
N LYS A 68 4.46 19.71 9.92
CA LYS A 68 3.32 20.00 10.80
C LYS A 68 2.93 18.77 11.65
N ALA A 69 2.98 17.57 11.08
CA ALA A 69 2.70 16.34 11.83
C ALA A 69 3.75 16.09 12.94
N TYR A 70 4.99 16.51 12.72
CA TYR A 70 6.10 16.41 13.69
C TYR A 70 6.15 17.54 14.73
N ASP A 71 5.36 18.60 14.57
CA ASP A 71 5.31 19.72 15.51
C ASP A 71 4.46 19.37 16.74
N THR A 72 4.99 18.49 17.59
CA THR A 72 4.34 17.99 18.81
C THR A 72 5.34 17.73 19.92
N ASP A 73 4.83 17.64 21.16
CA ASP A 73 5.57 17.15 22.34
C ASP A 73 5.39 15.65 22.58
N GLU A 74 4.73 14.94 21.67
CA GLU A 74 4.64 13.49 21.72
C GLU A 74 5.82 12.82 21.00
N GLU A 75 6.08 11.56 21.34
CA GLU A 75 6.92 10.71 20.50
C GLU A 75 6.13 10.30 19.25
N VAL A 76 6.77 10.38 18.09
CA VAL A 76 6.16 10.14 16.78
C VAL A 76 6.70 8.86 16.18
N ILE A 77 5.80 7.96 15.77
CA ILE A 77 6.13 6.82 14.89
C ILE A 77 5.52 7.14 13.52
N HIS A 78 6.36 7.39 12.53
CA HIS A 78 5.92 7.63 11.16
C HIS A 78 6.16 6.39 10.30
N LEU A 79 5.09 5.70 9.93
CA LEU A 79 5.10 4.59 8.98
C LEU A 79 5.02 5.13 7.55
N ALA A 80 6.14 5.08 6.82
CA ALA A 80 6.19 5.47 5.42
C ALA A 80 6.12 4.23 4.52
N MET A 81 5.44 4.35 3.39
CA MET A 81 5.35 3.26 2.40
C MET A 81 6.73 2.85 1.85
N ALA A 82 6.79 1.65 1.28
CA ALA A 82 7.99 1.00 0.77
C ALA A 82 8.95 1.95 0.02
N ASP A 83 10.20 2.00 0.51
CA ASP A 83 11.29 2.62 -0.21
C ASP A 83 11.52 1.97 -1.58
N GLY A 84 12.07 2.74 -2.51
CA GLY A 84 12.23 2.30 -3.90
C GLY A 84 10.92 2.27 -4.72
N LEU A 85 9.78 1.91 -4.14
CA LEU A 85 8.47 2.05 -4.79
C LEU A 85 7.97 3.50 -4.71
N SER A 86 8.29 4.18 -3.62
CA SER A 86 8.04 5.59 -3.36
C SER A 86 9.28 6.28 -2.77
N GLY A 87 9.33 7.61 -2.86
CA GLY A 87 10.34 8.43 -2.17
C GLY A 87 9.88 8.93 -0.80
N ALA A 88 8.73 8.47 -0.30
CA ALA A 88 8.11 8.99 0.91
C ALA A 88 9.00 8.77 2.14
N TYR A 89 9.60 7.58 2.26
CA TYR A 89 10.52 7.24 3.35
C TYR A 89 11.76 8.13 3.37
N GLU A 90 12.44 8.32 2.24
CA GLU A 90 13.65 9.13 2.16
C GLU A 90 13.36 10.60 2.45
N VAL A 91 12.24 11.12 1.94
CA VAL A 91 11.77 12.48 2.24
C VAL A 91 11.49 12.63 3.73
N ALA A 92 10.76 11.69 4.35
CA ALA A 92 10.46 11.71 5.77
C ALA A 92 11.73 11.71 6.63
N CYS A 93 12.70 10.83 6.32
CA CYS A 93 14.02 10.80 6.97
C CYS A 93 14.78 12.12 6.86
N GLY A 94 14.72 12.78 5.69
CA GLY A 94 15.31 14.10 5.49
C GLY A 94 14.66 15.19 6.35
N LEU A 95 13.33 15.11 6.53
CA LEU A 95 12.54 16.09 7.28
C LEU A 95 12.65 15.91 8.80
N VAL A 96 12.98 14.73 9.32
CA VAL A 96 13.25 14.52 10.76
C VAL A 96 14.24 15.54 11.28
N LYS A 97 15.31 15.83 10.53
CA LYS A 97 16.37 16.78 10.91
C LYS A 97 15.88 18.22 11.07
N GLN A 98 14.71 18.53 10.53
CA GLN A 98 14.06 19.84 10.58
C GLN A 98 12.92 19.88 11.60
N ALA A 99 12.58 18.75 12.23
CA ALA A 99 11.56 18.68 13.26
C ALA A 99 11.99 19.46 14.52
N ARG A 100 11.01 19.94 15.30
CA ARG A 100 11.25 20.62 16.58
C ARG A 100 11.97 19.72 17.59
N ARG A 101 11.70 18.42 17.55
CA ARG A 101 12.25 17.38 18.44
C ARG A 101 12.68 16.15 17.62
N PRO A 102 13.80 16.24 16.88
CA PRO A 102 14.22 15.21 15.94
C PRO A 102 14.51 13.85 16.60
N ASP A 103 14.93 13.87 17.86
CA ASP A 103 15.21 12.70 18.70
C ASP A 103 13.95 11.90 19.08
N ARG A 104 12.76 12.46 18.86
CA ARG A 104 11.48 11.85 19.20
C ARG A 104 10.66 11.44 17.98
N VAL A 105 11.24 11.48 16.79
CA VAL A 105 10.59 11.08 15.54
C VAL A 105 11.29 9.84 14.99
N HIS A 106 10.57 8.73 14.99
CA HIS A 106 11.04 7.46 14.44
C HIS A 106 10.33 7.22 13.10
N VAL A 107 11.09 7.26 12.00
CA VAL A 107 10.56 6.95 10.67
C VAL A 107 10.81 5.48 10.38
N VAL A 108 9.75 4.76 10.02
CA VAL A 108 9.76 3.33 9.70
C VAL A 108 9.57 3.18 8.20
N ASN A 109 10.53 2.55 7.53
CA ASN A 109 10.30 2.00 6.20
C ASN A 109 9.45 0.74 6.35
N THR A 110 8.18 0.80 5.95
CA THR A 110 7.28 -0.35 6.07
C THR A 110 7.59 -1.46 5.07
N ARG A 111 8.38 -1.18 4.03
CA ARG A 111 8.69 -2.12 2.92
C ARG A 111 7.44 -2.69 2.24
N THR A 112 6.28 -2.09 2.46
CA THR A 112 4.99 -2.49 1.90
C THR A 112 4.11 -1.27 1.62
N LEU A 113 2.89 -1.50 1.16
CA LEU A 113 1.91 -0.50 0.76
C LEU A 113 0.50 -1.11 0.79
N CYS A 114 -0.55 -0.31 0.65
CA CYS A 114 -1.94 -0.77 0.61
C CYS A 114 -2.30 -1.57 1.87
N VAL A 115 -2.83 -2.80 1.73
CA VAL A 115 -3.42 -3.57 2.85
C VAL A 115 -2.42 -3.87 3.96
N PRO A 116 -1.20 -4.41 3.70
CA PRO A 116 -0.24 -4.60 4.77
C PRO A 116 0.18 -3.31 5.47
N HIS A 117 0.28 -2.18 4.75
CA HIS A 117 0.60 -0.90 5.37
C HIS A 117 -0.54 -0.41 6.27
N ARG A 118 -1.80 -0.59 5.82
CA ARG A 118 -3.00 -0.34 6.64
C ARG A 118 -2.97 -1.15 7.93
N VAL A 119 -2.68 -2.45 7.85
CA VAL A 119 -2.57 -3.32 9.03
C VAL A 119 -1.48 -2.82 9.98
N LEU A 120 -0.28 -2.50 9.48
CA LEU A 120 0.80 -1.96 10.29
C LEU A 120 0.42 -0.66 11.00
N ALA A 121 -0.27 0.27 10.32
CA ALA A 121 -0.71 1.53 10.90
C ALA A 121 -1.76 1.30 12.01
N CYS A 122 -2.74 0.43 11.78
CA CYS A 122 -3.74 0.07 12.80
C CYS A 122 -3.11 -0.68 13.99
N THR A 123 -2.14 -1.58 13.74
CA THR A 123 -1.34 -2.22 14.80
C THR A 123 -0.60 -1.19 15.64
N ALA A 124 0.05 -0.21 15.00
CA ALA A 124 0.79 0.85 15.70
C ALA A 124 -0.12 1.70 16.59
N VAL A 125 -1.33 2.04 16.11
CA VAL A 125 -2.36 2.71 16.92
C VAL A 125 -2.74 1.85 18.12
N ARG A 126 -3.10 0.58 17.90
CA ARG A 126 -3.53 -0.31 18.98
C ARG A 126 -2.46 -0.45 20.07
N LEU A 127 -1.19 -0.57 19.69
CA LEU A 127 -0.07 -0.60 20.63
C LEU A 127 0.09 0.72 21.40
N ALA A 128 -0.06 1.86 20.72
CA ALA A 128 0.01 3.17 21.36
C ALA A 128 -1.13 3.37 22.37
N GLU A 129 -2.35 2.92 22.06
CA GLU A 129 -3.51 2.93 22.96
C GLU A 129 -3.27 2.05 24.21
N GLN A 130 -2.53 0.96 24.05
CA GLN A 130 -2.14 0.08 25.16
C GLN A 130 -0.97 0.63 25.99
N GLY A 131 -0.42 1.78 25.63
CA GLY A 131 0.70 2.41 26.34
C GLY A 131 2.04 1.75 26.11
N ALA A 132 2.21 1.00 25.01
CA ALA A 132 3.52 0.50 24.60
C ALA A 132 4.48 1.67 24.36
N ASP A 133 5.78 1.45 24.63
CA ASP A 133 6.81 2.42 24.26
C ASP A 133 7.20 2.29 22.77
N ALA A 134 7.90 3.29 22.24
CA ALA A 134 8.30 3.27 20.82
C ALA A 134 9.14 2.05 20.46
N ARG A 135 10.00 1.56 21.36
CA ARG A 135 10.83 0.39 21.09
C ARG A 135 9.97 -0.85 20.86
N ALA A 136 9.02 -1.12 21.75
CA ALA A 136 8.11 -2.26 21.63
C ALA A 136 7.23 -2.17 20.37
N VAL A 137 6.80 -0.96 20.01
CA VAL A 137 6.08 -0.70 18.75
C VAL A 137 6.95 -1.07 17.56
N LEU A 138 8.17 -0.54 17.48
CA LEU A 138 9.09 -0.78 16.37
C LEU A 138 9.48 -2.27 16.24
N GLU A 139 9.73 -2.96 17.35
CA GLU A 139 10.03 -4.40 17.36
C GLU A 139 8.85 -5.22 16.80
N THR A 140 7.62 -4.89 17.20
CA THR A 140 6.41 -5.55 16.70
C THR A 140 6.19 -5.28 15.21
N LEU A 141 6.31 -4.02 14.78
CA LEU A 141 6.13 -3.65 13.37
C LEU A 141 7.17 -4.31 12.47
N HIS A 142 8.45 -4.37 12.86
CA HIS A 142 9.48 -5.02 12.05
C HIS A 142 9.23 -6.53 11.88
N ALA A 143 8.73 -7.22 12.90
CA ALA A 143 8.34 -8.62 12.78
C ALA A 143 7.16 -8.79 11.82
N GLN A 144 6.14 -7.92 11.93
CA GLN A 144 4.95 -7.97 11.08
C GLN A 144 5.26 -7.64 9.62
N ILE A 145 6.15 -6.66 9.35
CA ILE A 145 6.61 -6.30 8.00
C ILE A 145 7.19 -7.52 7.25
N ALA A 146 7.91 -8.41 7.94
CA ALA A 146 8.52 -9.58 7.32
C ALA A 146 7.51 -10.62 6.80
N THR A 147 6.25 -10.53 7.23
CA THR A 147 5.16 -11.43 6.82
C THR A 147 4.37 -10.90 5.62
N ALA A 148 4.64 -9.66 5.20
CA ALA A 148 3.88 -9.00 4.15
C ALA A 148 4.24 -9.58 2.76
N HIS A 149 3.23 -9.88 1.97
CA HIS A 149 3.38 -10.33 0.59
C HIS A 149 2.45 -9.54 -0.33
N SER A 150 2.97 -9.06 -1.46
CA SER A 150 2.24 -8.18 -2.37
C SER A 150 2.36 -8.65 -3.81
N TYR A 151 1.20 -8.72 -4.48
CA TYR A 151 1.08 -9.05 -5.89
C TYR A 151 0.21 -8.01 -6.58
N LEU A 152 0.51 -7.73 -7.85
CA LEU A 152 -0.23 -6.79 -8.68
C LEU A 152 -0.57 -7.43 -10.02
N ILE A 153 -1.84 -7.34 -10.40
CA ILE A 153 -2.35 -7.58 -11.74
C ILE A 153 -2.69 -6.20 -12.32
N PRO A 154 -1.77 -5.57 -13.08
CA PRO A 154 -2.02 -4.26 -13.65
C PRO A 154 -3.03 -4.33 -14.82
N GLU A 155 -3.56 -3.18 -15.23
CA GLU A 155 -4.37 -3.08 -16.47
C GLU A 155 -3.52 -3.44 -17.69
N ASP A 156 -2.35 -2.79 -17.77
CA ASP A 156 -1.31 -3.06 -18.73
C ASP A 156 0.07 -2.81 -18.12
N PHE A 157 1.11 -3.26 -18.82
CA PHE A 157 2.49 -3.10 -18.38
C PHE A 157 3.02 -1.67 -18.50
N ASP A 158 2.41 -0.82 -19.32
CA ASP A 158 2.93 0.51 -19.59
C ASP A 158 2.77 1.45 -18.40
N TYR A 159 1.70 1.32 -17.60
CA TYR A 159 1.56 2.06 -16.34
C TYR A 159 2.75 1.82 -15.40
N LEU A 160 3.14 0.56 -15.21
CA LEU A 160 4.25 0.20 -14.34
C LEU A 160 5.62 0.61 -14.92
N ARG A 161 5.79 0.47 -16.23
CA ARG A 161 7.02 0.85 -16.92
C ARG A 161 7.27 2.36 -16.84
N ARG A 162 6.23 3.17 -17.04
CA ARG A 162 6.30 4.64 -16.92
C ARG A 162 6.62 5.08 -15.48
N GLY A 163 6.13 4.33 -14.50
CA GLY A 163 6.42 4.60 -13.10
C GLY A 163 7.89 4.36 -12.72
N GLY A 164 8.59 3.42 -13.35
CA GLY A 164 9.97 3.07 -12.99
C GLY A 164 10.09 2.18 -11.75
N ARG A 165 8.99 1.56 -11.31
CA ARG A 165 8.93 0.67 -10.13
C ARG A 165 9.20 -0.81 -10.46
N LEU A 166 9.40 -1.12 -11.74
CA LEU A 166 9.75 -2.46 -12.21
C LEU A 166 11.25 -2.73 -12.11
N THR A 167 11.62 -4.00 -11.91
CA THR A 167 13.00 -4.43 -12.19
C THR A 167 13.33 -4.25 -13.68
N PRO A 168 14.61 -4.05 -14.06
CA PRO A 168 15.00 -3.88 -15.46
C PRO A 168 14.55 -5.03 -16.38
N LEU A 169 14.56 -6.26 -15.87
CA LEU A 169 14.09 -7.46 -16.57
C LEU A 169 12.57 -7.50 -16.73
N ALA A 170 11.81 -6.90 -15.81
CA ALA A 170 10.35 -6.78 -15.92
C ALA A 170 9.93 -5.65 -16.88
N ALA A 171 10.79 -4.66 -17.11
CA ALA A 171 10.50 -3.49 -17.95
C ALA A 171 10.56 -3.76 -19.48
N THR A 172 11.07 -4.91 -19.91
CA THR A 172 11.26 -5.26 -21.34
C THR A 172 10.08 -6.00 -21.97
N PHE A 173 8.94 -6.04 -21.28
CA PHE A 173 7.78 -6.81 -21.72
C PHE A 173 7.02 -6.15 -22.89
N ALA A 174 6.68 -6.94 -23.91
CA ALA A 174 5.85 -6.51 -25.05
C ALA A 174 4.35 -6.59 -24.71
N HIS A 175 3.49 -5.80 -25.37
CA HIS A 175 2.03 -5.87 -25.20
C HIS A 175 1.51 -7.30 -25.44
N LEU A 176 1.11 -7.98 -24.36
CA LEU A 176 0.45 -9.28 -24.46
C LEU A 176 -1.06 -9.09 -24.40
N VAL A 177 -1.66 -8.98 -25.58
CA VAL A 177 -3.11 -8.94 -25.75
C VAL A 177 -3.74 -10.20 -25.13
N LYS A 178 -4.74 -10.03 -24.25
CA LYS A 178 -5.51 -11.10 -23.59
C LYS A 178 -4.72 -11.97 -22.60
N ALA A 179 -3.77 -11.39 -21.87
CA ALA A 179 -3.08 -12.03 -20.77
C ALA A 179 -3.29 -11.27 -19.44
N PHE A 180 -3.14 -11.98 -18.33
CA PHE A 180 -3.17 -11.43 -16.97
C PHE A 180 -1.75 -11.53 -16.39
N PRO A 181 -0.93 -10.49 -16.54
CA PRO A 181 0.38 -10.47 -15.91
C PRO A 181 0.23 -10.35 -14.40
N VAL A 182 1.02 -11.15 -13.69
CA VAL A 182 1.14 -11.10 -12.24
C VAL A 182 2.55 -10.61 -11.93
N MET A 183 2.60 -9.45 -11.30
CA MET A 183 3.79 -8.88 -10.71
C MET A 183 3.81 -9.22 -9.23
N LYS A 184 5.02 -9.38 -8.68
CA LYS A 184 5.26 -9.67 -7.28
C LYS A 184 6.28 -8.69 -6.75
N GLN A 185 6.11 -8.23 -5.52
CA GLN A 185 7.11 -7.41 -4.86
C GLN A 185 8.37 -8.23 -4.59
N THR A 186 9.54 -7.66 -4.86
CA THR A 186 10.83 -8.29 -4.57
C THR A 186 11.00 -8.51 -3.08
N ASP A 187 11.78 -9.51 -2.67
CA ASP A 187 11.98 -9.83 -1.24
C ASP A 187 12.63 -8.67 -0.45
N ASP A 188 13.35 -7.77 -1.14
CA ASP A 188 13.88 -6.54 -0.54
C ASP A 188 12.80 -5.45 -0.33
N GLY A 189 11.65 -5.56 -0.99
CA GLY A 189 10.51 -4.64 -0.90
C GLY A 189 10.56 -3.46 -1.88
N THR A 190 11.64 -3.32 -2.66
CA THR A 190 11.95 -2.05 -3.35
C THR A 190 11.43 -1.96 -4.78
N ARG A 191 11.04 -3.08 -5.38
CA ARG A 191 10.63 -3.18 -6.79
C ARG A 191 9.52 -4.22 -6.97
N LEU A 192 8.91 -4.19 -8.16
CA LEU A 192 8.07 -5.27 -8.65
C LEU A 192 8.81 -6.07 -9.73
N GLU A 193 8.73 -7.39 -9.62
CA GLU A 193 9.25 -8.34 -10.61
C GLU A 193 8.13 -9.20 -11.18
N LYS A 194 8.39 -9.79 -12.35
CA LYS A 194 7.42 -10.63 -13.04
C LYS A 194 7.35 -11.99 -12.36
N MET A 195 6.18 -12.35 -11.84
CA MET A 195 5.92 -13.69 -11.31
C MET A 195 5.39 -14.62 -12.40
N LYS A 196 4.33 -14.20 -13.10
CA LYS A 196 3.63 -15.05 -14.08
C LYS A 196 2.94 -14.22 -15.13
N VAL A 197 2.72 -14.81 -16.30
CA VAL A 197 1.78 -14.31 -17.30
C VAL A 197 0.71 -15.38 -17.48
N ALA A 198 -0.48 -15.15 -16.90
CA ALA A 198 -1.58 -16.09 -16.96
C ALA A 198 -2.46 -15.86 -18.20
N ARG A 199 -3.09 -16.92 -18.70
CA ARG A 199 -4.01 -16.88 -19.85
C ARG A 199 -5.47 -16.58 -19.46
N SER A 200 -5.77 -16.57 -18.17
CA SER A 200 -7.09 -16.24 -17.62
C SER A 200 -6.93 -15.66 -16.22
N PHE A 201 -7.94 -14.89 -15.78
CA PHE A 201 -7.94 -14.25 -14.47
C PHE A 201 -7.83 -15.27 -13.33
N ALA A 202 -8.67 -16.32 -13.33
CA ALA A 202 -8.59 -17.39 -12.35
C ALA A 202 -7.20 -18.07 -12.28
N LYS A 203 -6.46 -18.18 -13.41
CA LYS A 203 -5.09 -18.72 -13.40
C LYS A 203 -4.06 -17.75 -12.83
N ALA A 204 -4.32 -16.44 -12.87
CA ALA A 204 -3.51 -15.43 -12.19
C ALA A 204 -3.73 -15.53 -10.69
N VAL A 205 -4.99 -15.51 -10.23
CA VAL A 205 -5.36 -15.63 -8.82
C VAL A 205 -4.84 -16.94 -8.21
N ASN A 206 -5.05 -18.08 -8.88
CA ASN A 206 -4.52 -19.37 -8.38
C ASN A 206 -2.99 -19.38 -8.28
N ALA A 207 -2.28 -18.72 -9.18
CA ALA A 207 -0.82 -18.65 -9.08
C ALA A 207 -0.34 -17.81 -7.89
N ILE A 208 -1.10 -16.77 -7.54
CA ILE A 208 -0.84 -15.96 -6.34
C ILE A 208 -1.13 -16.82 -5.10
N ALA A 209 -2.25 -17.54 -5.09
CA ALA A 209 -2.59 -18.46 -4.02
C ALA A 209 -1.53 -19.56 -3.83
N ASP A 210 -1.02 -20.17 -4.90
CA ASP A 210 0.05 -21.17 -4.84
C ASP A 210 1.33 -20.59 -4.19
N ASP A 211 1.71 -19.36 -4.52
CA ASP A 211 2.90 -18.70 -3.94
C ASP A 211 2.67 -18.30 -2.47
N LEU A 212 1.46 -17.85 -2.12
CA LEU A 212 1.07 -17.55 -0.73
C LEU A 212 1.09 -18.81 0.16
N GLU A 213 0.57 -19.93 -0.34
CA GLU A 213 0.59 -21.22 0.35
C GLU A 213 2.03 -21.71 0.57
N ALA A 214 2.89 -21.59 -0.45
CA ALA A 214 4.31 -21.91 -0.35
C ALA A 214 5.07 -21.02 0.65
N ARG A 215 4.55 -19.82 0.93
CA ARG A 215 5.08 -18.89 1.93
C ARG A 215 4.51 -19.12 3.33
N GLY A 216 3.61 -20.07 3.49
CA GLY A 216 3.01 -20.42 4.78
C GLY A 216 1.91 -19.47 5.25
N VAL A 217 1.30 -18.71 4.32
CA VAL A 217 0.13 -17.89 4.64
C VAL A 217 -1.06 -18.79 4.97
N GLY A 218 -1.72 -18.50 6.09
CA GLY A 218 -2.82 -19.29 6.62
C GLY A 218 -3.49 -18.62 7.83
N ASP A 219 -3.90 -19.41 8.82
CA ASP A 219 -4.58 -18.91 10.03
C ASP A 219 -3.84 -17.72 10.66
N GLY A 220 -4.61 -16.68 11.04
CA GLY A 220 -4.06 -15.45 11.63
C GLY A 220 -3.61 -14.39 10.61
N PHE A 221 -3.56 -14.70 9.32
CA PHE A 221 -3.30 -13.71 8.27
C PHE A 221 -4.56 -12.95 7.87
N PHE A 222 -4.34 -11.76 7.34
CA PHE A 222 -5.32 -11.00 6.58
C PHE A 222 -4.95 -11.03 5.09
N LEU A 223 -5.91 -11.43 4.26
CA LEU A 223 -5.83 -11.42 2.80
C LEU A 223 -6.72 -10.31 2.24
N GLY A 224 -6.09 -9.30 1.66
CA GLY A 224 -6.79 -8.17 1.05
C GLY A 224 -6.73 -8.19 -0.46
N VAL A 225 -7.84 -7.83 -1.09
CA VAL A 225 -7.91 -7.54 -2.52
C VAL A 225 -8.24 -6.06 -2.70
N SER A 226 -7.31 -5.28 -3.26
CA SER A 226 -7.54 -3.86 -3.57
C SER A 226 -7.70 -3.65 -5.07
N HIS A 227 -8.62 -2.79 -5.51
CA HIS A 227 -8.88 -2.58 -6.94
C HIS A 227 -9.10 -1.14 -7.37
N ALA A 228 -8.79 -0.82 -8.62
CA ALA A 228 -9.09 0.47 -9.24
C ALA A 228 -10.38 0.38 -10.07
N ASP A 229 -11.56 0.56 -9.46
CA ASP A 229 -12.87 0.43 -10.14
C ASP A 229 -13.04 -0.90 -10.93
N ASN A 230 -12.70 -2.01 -10.28
CA ASN A 230 -12.87 -3.36 -10.81
C ASN A 230 -13.42 -4.30 -9.75
N ARG A 231 -14.52 -3.87 -9.15
CA ARG A 231 -15.16 -4.56 -8.03
C ARG A 231 -15.53 -6.01 -8.36
N VAL A 232 -16.00 -6.25 -9.59
CA VAL A 232 -16.41 -7.58 -10.05
C VAL A 232 -15.26 -8.59 -9.98
N GLN A 233 -14.10 -8.26 -10.54
CA GLN A 233 -12.94 -9.18 -10.47
C GLN A 233 -12.33 -9.24 -9.06
N ALA A 234 -12.45 -8.17 -8.29
CA ALA A 234 -11.97 -8.15 -6.92
C ALA A 234 -12.79 -9.09 -6.02
N ASP A 235 -14.12 -9.06 -6.15
CA ASP A 235 -15.02 -9.98 -5.45
C ASP A 235 -14.80 -11.43 -5.93
N GLU A 236 -14.56 -11.66 -7.23
CA GLU A 236 -14.19 -12.99 -7.75
C GLU A 236 -12.89 -13.51 -7.13
N ALA A 237 -11.82 -12.69 -7.12
CA ALA A 237 -10.55 -13.06 -6.49
C ALA A 237 -10.69 -13.29 -4.99
N SER A 238 -11.43 -12.43 -4.29
CA SER A 238 -11.70 -12.56 -2.86
C SER A 238 -12.44 -13.86 -2.53
N GLY A 239 -13.44 -14.24 -3.33
CA GLY A 239 -14.13 -15.52 -3.21
C GLY A 239 -13.20 -16.72 -3.39
N MET A 240 -12.37 -16.72 -4.44
CA MET A 240 -11.39 -17.78 -4.69
C MET A 240 -10.36 -17.91 -3.56
N LEU A 241 -9.87 -16.79 -3.03
CA LEU A 241 -8.93 -16.76 -1.91
C LEU A 241 -9.60 -17.21 -0.61
N SER A 242 -10.86 -16.84 -0.37
CA SER A 242 -11.62 -17.26 0.80
C SER A 242 -11.84 -18.77 0.84
N GLU A 243 -12.12 -19.38 -0.31
CA GLU A 243 -12.22 -20.85 -0.42
C GLU A 243 -10.87 -21.54 -0.18
N ARG A 244 -9.77 -20.94 -0.64
CA ARG A 244 -8.42 -21.52 -0.51
C ARG A 244 -7.81 -21.33 0.87
N PHE A 245 -8.12 -20.22 1.54
CA PHE A 245 -7.57 -19.80 2.83
C PHE A 245 -8.69 -19.48 3.84
N PRO A 246 -9.47 -20.48 4.28
CA PRO A 246 -10.65 -20.26 5.13
C PRO A 246 -10.32 -19.75 6.54
N GLY A 247 -9.08 -19.92 7.02
CA GLY A 247 -8.62 -19.41 8.31
C GLY A 247 -8.04 -17.99 8.28
N CYS A 248 -7.88 -17.41 7.09
CA CYS A 248 -7.52 -16.00 6.97
C CYS A 248 -8.76 -15.11 7.15
N ARG A 249 -8.55 -13.89 7.64
CA ARG A 249 -9.53 -12.80 7.46
C ARG A 249 -9.39 -12.24 6.05
N HIS A 250 -10.50 -11.79 5.46
CA HIS A 250 -10.53 -11.29 4.09
C HIS A 250 -11.15 -9.89 4.03
N GLY A 251 -10.75 -9.08 3.04
CA GLY A 251 -11.36 -7.79 2.76
C GLY A 251 -11.11 -7.30 1.34
N VAL A 252 -12.02 -6.46 0.84
CA VAL A 252 -11.94 -5.85 -0.49
C VAL A 252 -11.92 -4.34 -0.35
N PHE A 253 -10.98 -3.66 -1.01
CA PHE A 253 -10.74 -2.22 -0.85
C PHE A 253 -10.60 -1.48 -2.17
N ASP A 254 -10.98 -0.21 -2.18
CA ASP A 254 -10.75 0.68 -3.31
C ASP A 254 -9.32 1.24 -3.29
N LEU A 255 -8.65 1.23 -4.44
CA LEU A 255 -7.36 1.89 -4.64
C LEU A 255 -7.56 3.38 -4.92
N GLY A 256 -6.77 4.20 -4.23
CA GLY A 256 -6.73 5.63 -4.46
C GLY A 256 -5.98 6.08 -5.72
N PRO A 257 -6.14 7.35 -6.11
CA PRO A 257 -5.46 7.99 -7.23
C PRO A 257 -3.95 7.69 -7.37
N ALA A 258 -3.19 7.64 -6.28
CA ALA A 258 -1.75 7.41 -6.32
C ALA A 258 -1.42 6.00 -6.81
N PHE A 259 -2.24 5.01 -6.45
CA PHE A 259 -2.09 3.65 -6.93
C PHE A 259 -2.65 3.45 -8.34
N ILE A 260 -3.77 4.12 -8.68
CA ILE A 260 -4.30 4.16 -10.05
C ILE A 260 -3.23 4.67 -11.02
N THR A 261 -2.45 5.68 -10.61
CA THR A 261 -1.32 6.21 -11.38
C THR A 261 -0.29 5.13 -11.77
N GLN A 262 -0.06 4.15 -10.90
CA GLN A 262 0.98 3.13 -11.10
C GLN A 262 0.44 1.84 -11.71
N GLY A 263 -0.75 1.39 -11.31
CA GLY A 263 -1.35 0.13 -11.74
C GLY A 263 -2.29 0.26 -12.95
N GLY A 264 -2.82 1.46 -13.19
CA GLY A 264 -3.81 1.74 -14.23
C GLY A 264 -5.25 1.46 -13.80
N PRO A 265 -6.23 1.99 -14.55
CA PRO A 265 -7.64 1.63 -14.45
C PRO A 265 -7.89 0.12 -14.41
N GLY A 266 -8.65 -0.36 -13.44
CA GLY A 266 -9.03 -1.76 -13.37
C GLY A 266 -7.96 -2.71 -12.83
N CYS A 267 -6.79 -2.21 -12.42
CA CYS A 267 -5.79 -3.04 -11.76
C CYS A 267 -6.30 -3.64 -10.44
N LEU A 268 -5.71 -4.77 -10.05
CA LEU A 268 -5.95 -5.43 -8.77
C LEU A 268 -4.64 -5.72 -8.05
N ALA A 269 -4.59 -5.42 -6.76
CA ALA A 269 -3.56 -5.91 -5.85
C ALA A 269 -4.13 -7.01 -4.96
N ILE A 270 -3.38 -8.09 -4.78
CA ILE A 270 -3.70 -9.15 -3.81
C ILE A 270 -2.55 -9.16 -2.82
N GLN A 271 -2.86 -9.07 -1.52
CA GLN A 271 -1.83 -8.91 -0.50
C GLN A 271 -2.17 -9.70 0.75
N ALA A 272 -1.12 -10.16 1.43
CA ALA A 272 -1.20 -10.90 2.68
C ALA A 272 -0.33 -10.22 3.74
N VAL A 273 -0.76 -10.29 5.00
CA VAL A 273 0.05 -9.90 6.16
C VAL A 273 -0.46 -10.65 7.40
N ASP A 274 0.44 -11.02 8.30
CA ASP A 274 0.09 -11.61 9.59
C ASP A 274 -0.56 -10.52 10.47
N LEU A 275 -1.69 -10.81 11.13
CA LEU A 275 -2.35 -9.88 12.07
C LEU A 275 -1.65 -9.83 13.44
N GLY A 276 -0.67 -10.70 13.67
CA GLY A 276 0.07 -10.82 14.91
C GLY A 276 -0.86 -11.10 16.08
N ALA A 277 -0.66 -10.35 17.18
CA ALA A 277 -1.48 -10.47 18.38
C ALA A 277 -2.86 -9.79 18.27
N TYR A 278 -3.23 -9.25 17.10
CA TYR A 278 -4.43 -8.42 16.93
C TYR A 278 -5.37 -8.96 15.84
N PRO A 279 -5.93 -10.17 16.02
CA PRO A 279 -6.84 -10.77 15.05
C PRO A 279 -8.15 -9.99 14.89
N ASP A 280 -8.46 -9.06 15.78
CA ASP A 280 -9.65 -8.22 15.85
C ASP A 280 -9.44 -6.79 15.29
N LEU A 281 -8.29 -6.48 14.68
CA LEU A 281 -8.06 -5.14 14.12
C LEU A 281 -9.20 -4.73 13.19
N ASP A 282 -9.76 -3.54 13.44
CA ASP A 282 -10.68 -2.90 12.53
C ASP A 282 -9.91 -2.32 11.35
N LEU A 283 -10.21 -2.83 10.16
CA LEU A 283 -9.55 -2.51 8.91
C LEU A 283 -10.52 -1.95 7.87
N ASP A 284 -11.82 -1.85 8.18
CA ASP A 284 -12.86 -1.38 7.26
C ASP A 284 -12.96 0.14 7.28
#